data_AF-A0A257TJS6-F1
#
_entry.id   AF-A0A257TJS6-F1
#
_cell.length_a   1.000
_cell.length_b   1.000
_cell.length_c   1.000
_cell.angle_alpha   90.00
_cell.angle_beta   90.00
_cell.angle_gamma   90.00
#
_symmetry.space_group_name_H-M   'P 1'
#
loop_
_entity.id
_entity.type
_entity.pdbx_description
1 polymer ?
#
loop_
_entity_poly.entity_id
_entity_poly.type
_entity_poly.pdbx_seq_one_letter_code
_entity_poly.pdbx_strand_id
1 'polypeptide(L)'
;MADQADVETALVGLAAAALYPNGPGAPSVPGPDSRVYRGWPNAAALNADLRTGKVNVTVYPAPGAGRVSTRYVQEWVGTPVAPSLTVQVAGDSVAFGGVVAAGQVAGLAIDGVSYAYRVQGHDNPALVAA
;
A
#
# COMPACT_ATOMS: atom_id res chain seq x y z
N MET A 1 -6.60 0.64 2.87
CA MET A 1 -6.09 1.06 4.19
C MET A 1 -6.56 0.01 5.18
N ALA A 2 -5.66 -0.55 5.98
CA ALA A 2 -6.05 -1.53 6.99
C ALA A 2 -6.97 -0.86 8.01
N ASP A 3 -8.09 -1.49 8.33
CA ASP A 3 -8.99 -1.04 9.39
C ASP A 3 -8.76 -1.80 10.70
N GLN A 4 -9.59 -1.53 11.71
CA GLN A 4 -9.48 -2.21 13.01
C GLN A 4 -9.66 -3.73 12.89
N ALA A 5 -10.53 -4.20 11.98
CA ALA A 5 -10.76 -5.62 11.76
C ALA A 5 -9.55 -6.31 11.14
N ASP A 6 -8.82 -5.62 10.26
CA ASP A 6 -7.57 -6.13 9.70
C ASP A 6 -6.50 -6.32 10.79
N VAL A 7 -6.36 -5.35 11.71
CA VAL A 7 -5.41 -5.43 12.83
C VAL A 7 -5.77 -6.57 13.78
N GLU A 8 -7.04 -6.68 14.16
CA GLU A 8 -7.50 -7.78 15.02
C GLU A 8 -7.29 -9.16 14.36
N THR A 9 -7.49 -9.25 13.03
CA THR A 9 -7.27 -10.50 12.28
C THR A 9 -5.78 -10.86 12.26
N ALA A 10 -4.90 -9.90 12.06
CA ALA A 10 -3.45 -10.12 12.12
C ALA A 10 -3.00 -10.59 13.52
N LEU A 11 -3.53 -9.99 14.58
CA LEU A 11 -3.24 -10.38 15.97
C LEU A 11 -3.76 -11.80 16.30
N VAL A 12 -4.95 -12.15 15.83
CA VAL A 12 -5.46 -13.53 15.95
C VAL A 12 -4.56 -14.51 15.21
N GLY A 13 -4.09 -14.16 14.00
CA GLY A 13 -3.14 -14.98 13.25
C GLY A 13 -1.82 -15.21 14.00
N LEU A 14 -1.27 -14.16 14.61
CA LEU A 14 -0.04 -14.25 15.42
C LEU A 14 -0.23 -15.13 16.66
N ALA A 15 -1.33 -14.94 17.39
CA ALA A 15 -1.65 -15.77 18.55
C ALA A 15 -1.88 -17.24 18.16
N ALA A 16 -2.57 -17.50 17.05
CA ALA A 16 -2.77 -18.85 16.53
C ALA A 16 -1.44 -19.50 16.12
N ALA A 17 -0.54 -18.77 15.45
CA ALA A 17 0.80 -19.28 15.09
C ALA A 17 1.66 -19.60 16.33
N ALA A 18 1.54 -18.80 17.40
CA ALA A 18 2.25 -19.06 18.65
C ALA A 18 1.71 -20.30 19.38
N LEU A 19 0.39 -20.50 19.37
CA LEU A 19 -0.25 -21.65 20.01
C LEU A 19 -0.13 -22.94 19.18
N TYR A 20 -0.08 -22.82 17.86
CA TYR A 20 -0.04 -23.92 16.90
C TYR A 20 1.09 -23.70 15.86
N PRO A 21 2.37 -23.76 16.26
CA PRO A 21 3.50 -23.51 15.37
C PRO A 21 3.60 -24.52 14.23
N ASN A 22 3.10 -25.74 14.45
CA ASN A 22 3.05 -26.81 13.44
C ASN A 22 1.68 -26.90 12.73
N GLY A 23 0.85 -25.87 12.85
CA GLY A 23 -0.50 -25.80 12.29
C GLY A 23 -1.60 -26.35 13.21
N PRO A 24 -2.88 -26.03 12.91
CA PRO A 24 -4.01 -26.25 13.81
C PRO A 24 -4.42 -27.73 13.98
N GLY A 25 -3.91 -28.63 13.14
CA GLY A 25 -4.10 -30.08 13.28
C GLY A 25 -3.09 -30.73 14.23
N ALA A 26 -2.07 -29.99 14.67
CA ALA A 26 -1.10 -30.46 15.66
C ALA A 26 -1.56 -30.10 17.09
N PRO A 27 -1.05 -30.78 18.13
CA PRO A 27 -1.28 -30.38 19.51
C PRO A 27 -0.87 -28.92 19.74
N SER A 28 -1.63 -28.21 20.57
CA SER A 28 -1.27 -26.86 20.98
C SER A 28 -0.02 -26.89 21.88
N VAL A 29 0.73 -25.78 21.90
CA VAL A 29 1.90 -25.65 22.77
C VAL A 29 1.57 -25.84 24.27
N PRO A 30 0.46 -25.28 24.82
CA PRO A 30 0.11 -25.50 26.22
C PRO A 30 -0.39 -26.91 26.55
N GLY A 31 -0.73 -27.73 25.55
CA GLY A 31 -1.32 -29.06 25.71
C GLY A 31 -2.83 -29.10 25.40
N PRO A 32 -3.69 -28.39 26.15
CA PRO A 32 -5.12 -28.33 25.84
C PRO A 32 -5.41 -27.58 24.53
N ASP A 33 -6.43 -28.03 23.81
CA ASP A 33 -6.91 -27.34 22.61
C ASP A 33 -7.20 -25.86 22.91
N SER A 34 -6.68 -24.99 22.06
CA SER A 34 -6.81 -23.55 22.18
C SER A 34 -7.68 -22.99 21.05
N ARG A 35 -8.66 -22.16 21.41
CA ARG A 35 -9.51 -21.44 20.47
C ARG A 35 -9.12 -19.96 20.47
N VAL A 36 -8.77 -19.43 19.30
CA VAL A 36 -8.38 -18.03 19.13
C VAL A 36 -9.37 -17.34 18.20
N TYR A 37 -9.92 -16.20 18.61
CA TYR A 37 -10.91 -15.48 17.81
C TYR A 37 -11.00 -13.99 18.17
N ARG A 38 -11.68 -13.24 17.31
CA ARG A 38 -11.92 -11.81 17.47
C ARG A 38 -13.20 -11.54 18.27
N GLY A 39 -13.20 -10.43 19.00
CA GLY A 39 -14.35 -9.91 19.73
C GLY A 39 -14.60 -10.59 21.08
N TRP A 40 -15.75 -10.26 21.68
CA TRP A 40 -16.16 -10.84 22.96
C TRP A 40 -16.67 -12.28 22.78
N PRO A 41 -16.33 -13.20 23.70
CA PRO A 41 -16.88 -14.56 23.73
C PRO A 41 -18.41 -14.57 23.72
N ASN A 42 -18.99 -15.44 22.89
CA ASN A 42 -20.37 -15.85 23.09
C ASN A 42 -20.42 -16.78 24.31
N ALA A 43 -21.29 -16.46 25.29
CA ALA A 43 -21.37 -17.20 26.55
C ALA A 43 -21.65 -18.70 26.37
N ALA A 44 -22.52 -19.09 25.43
CA ALA A 44 -22.82 -20.50 25.18
C ALA A 44 -21.60 -21.25 24.61
N ALA A 45 -20.89 -20.63 23.68
CA ALA A 45 -19.66 -21.19 23.10
C ALA A 45 -18.54 -21.29 24.15
N LEU A 46 -18.32 -20.22 24.93
CA LEU A 46 -17.32 -20.20 25.99
C LEU A 46 -17.59 -21.28 27.04
N ASN A 47 -18.83 -21.43 27.49
CA ASN A 47 -19.19 -22.46 28.46
C ASN A 47 -19.00 -23.88 27.90
N ALA A 48 -19.24 -24.10 26.61
CA ALA A 48 -18.95 -25.38 25.97
C ALA A 48 -17.44 -25.65 25.93
N ASP A 49 -16.65 -24.66 25.53
CA ASP A 49 -15.20 -24.76 25.45
C ASP A 49 -14.57 -25.02 26.84
N LEU A 50 -15.01 -24.28 27.86
CA LEU A 50 -14.56 -24.46 29.25
C LEU A 50 -14.92 -25.85 29.81
N ARG A 51 -16.10 -26.40 29.47
CA ARG A 51 -16.50 -27.76 29.88
C ARG A 51 -15.59 -28.83 29.28
N THR A 52 -15.06 -28.57 28.09
CA THR A 52 -14.09 -29.44 27.41
C THR A 52 -12.64 -29.14 27.80
N GLY A 53 -12.39 -28.19 28.71
CA GLY A 53 -11.05 -27.81 29.15
C GLY A 53 -10.24 -27.01 28.12
N LYS A 54 -10.91 -26.41 27.13
CA LYS A 54 -10.25 -25.63 26.07
C LYS A 54 -9.80 -24.25 26.58
N VAL A 55 -8.62 -23.83 26.14
CA VAL A 55 -8.12 -22.47 26.38
C VAL A 55 -8.77 -21.52 25.37
N ASN A 56 -9.21 -20.35 25.81
CA ASN A 56 -9.80 -19.34 24.94
C ASN A 56 -8.92 -18.09 24.94
N VAL A 57 -8.58 -17.61 23.74
CA VAL A 57 -7.85 -16.36 23.51
C VAL A 57 -8.71 -15.45 22.65
N THR A 58 -9.01 -14.27 23.17
CA THR A 58 -9.87 -13.31 22.49
C THR A 58 -9.11 -12.02 22.22
N VAL A 59 -9.27 -11.49 21.02
CA VAL A 59 -8.68 -10.22 20.61
C VAL A 59 -9.81 -9.22 20.40
N TYR A 60 -9.82 -8.16 21.17
CA TYR A 60 -10.80 -7.09 21.07
C TYR A 60 -10.14 -5.74 21.36
N PRO A 61 -10.64 -4.65 20.79
CA PRO A 61 -10.07 -3.32 21.01
C PRO A 61 -10.29 -2.90 22.47
N ALA A 62 -9.26 -2.33 23.09
CA ALA A 62 -9.41 -1.72 24.40
C ALA A 62 -10.38 -0.51 24.31
N PRO A 63 -11.16 -0.23 25.37
CA PRO A 63 -12.01 0.96 25.41
C PRO A 63 -11.20 2.23 25.09
N GLY A 64 -11.67 3.02 24.11
CA GLY A 64 -10.98 4.24 23.68
C GLY A 64 -9.76 4.04 22.77
N ALA A 65 -9.40 2.80 22.41
CA ALA A 65 -8.31 2.52 21.48
C ALA A 65 -8.68 2.79 20.00
N GLY A 66 -9.98 2.95 19.70
CA GLY A 66 -10.46 3.34 18.39
C GLY A 66 -10.38 4.84 18.18
N ARG A 67 -9.78 5.28 17.07
CA ARG A 67 -9.85 6.66 16.59
C ARG A 67 -10.52 6.68 15.23
N VAL A 68 -11.56 7.49 15.08
CA VAL A 68 -12.10 7.82 13.76
C VAL A 68 -11.07 8.71 13.06
N SER A 69 -10.22 8.13 12.22
CA SER A 69 -9.43 8.89 11.25
C SER A 69 -10.36 9.34 10.13
N THR A 70 -10.20 10.57 9.65
CA THR A 70 -11.01 11.11 8.56
C THR A 70 -10.96 10.20 7.33
N ARG A 71 -12.07 10.16 6.58
CA ARG A 71 -12.31 9.25 5.44
C ARG A 71 -11.36 9.44 4.24
N TYR A 72 -10.42 10.38 4.34
CA TYR A 72 -9.51 10.74 3.25
C TYR A 72 -8.28 9.86 3.32
N VAL A 73 -8.12 9.02 2.29
CA VAL A 73 -6.89 8.26 2.08
C VAL A 73 -5.76 9.24 1.83
N GLN A 74 -4.61 9.01 2.45
CA GLN A 74 -3.41 9.78 2.16
C GLN A 74 -2.97 9.47 0.72
N GLU A 75 -3.20 10.42 -0.18
CA GLU A 75 -2.80 10.31 -1.58
C GLU A 75 -1.34 10.75 -1.73
N TRP A 76 -0.53 9.89 -2.35
CA TRP A 76 0.83 10.27 -2.73
C TRP A 76 0.76 11.21 -3.92
N VAL A 77 0.90 12.50 -3.66
CA VAL A 77 1.02 13.51 -4.70
C VAL A 77 2.50 13.77 -4.94
N GLY A 78 2.97 13.56 -6.17
CA GLY A 78 4.33 13.92 -6.55
C GLY A 78 4.55 15.43 -6.45
N THR A 79 5.73 15.86 -6.03
CA THR A 79 6.10 17.29 -6.12
C THR A 79 6.39 17.64 -7.58
N PRO A 80 5.77 18.69 -8.16
CA PRO A 80 6.12 19.15 -9.49
C PRO A 80 7.60 19.51 -9.54
N VAL A 81 8.34 18.90 -10.46
CA VAL A 81 9.73 19.27 -10.76
C VAL A 81 9.73 20.10 -12.03
N ALA A 82 10.37 21.27 -11.99
CA ALA A 82 10.52 22.09 -13.18
C ALA A 82 11.33 21.33 -14.25
N PRO A 83 10.86 21.26 -15.51
CA PRO A 83 11.60 20.60 -16.56
C PRO A 83 12.90 21.37 -16.85
N SER A 84 14.01 20.64 -16.96
CA SER A 84 15.31 21.22 -17.32
C SER A 84 15.49 21.39 -18.83
N LEU A 85 14.70 20.67 -19.63
CA LEU A 85 14.59 20.80 -21.07
C LEU A 85 13.43 21.75 -21.39
N THR A 86 13.71 22.78 -22.17
CA THR A 86 12.74 23.79 -22.58
C THR A 86 12.48 23.72 -24.08
N VAL A 87 11.27 24.13 -24.48
CA VAL A 87 10.87 24.26 -25.88
C VAL A 87 10.30 25.66 -26.10
N GLN A 88 10.72 26.30 -27.17
CA GLN A 88 10.20 27.60 -27.59
C GLN A 88 9.77 27.51 -29.06
N VAL A 89 8.57 27.98 -29.34
CA VAL A 89 8.02 28.06 -30.71
C VAL A 89 8.04 29.50 -31.17
N ALA A 90 8.57 29.75 -32.36
CA ALA A 90 8.61 31.05 -33.01
C ALA A 90 8.21 30.89 -34.48
N GLY A 91 6.96 31.23 -34.80
CA GLY A 91 6.37 30.94 -36.12
C GLY A 91 6.40 29.45 -36.41
N ASP A 92 6.97 29.09 -37.55
CA ASP A 92 7.11 27.69 -38.01
C ASP A 92 8.42 27.04 -37.50
N SER A 93 9.13 27.67 -36.57
CA SER A 93 10.37 27.17 -35.99
C SER A 93 10.22 26.80 -34.53
N VAL A 94 10.92 25.73 -34.13
CA VAL A 94 10.97 25.25 -32.75
C VAL A 94 12.42 25.16 -32.30
N ALA A 95 12.71 25.71 -31.14
CA ALA A 95 14.01 25.61 -30.49
C ALA A 95 13.89 24.81 -29.19
N PHE A 96 14.72 23.77 -29.06
CA PHE A 96 14.91 23.05 -27.81
C PHE A 96 16.17 23.57 -27.10
N GLY A 97 16.10 23.76 -25.79
CA GLY A 97 17.19 24.29 -24.99
C GLY A 97 17.26 23.70 -23.58
N GLY A 98 18.27 24.11 -22.81
CA GLY A 98 18.46 23.63 -21.44
C GLY A 98 19.21 22.30 -21.34
N VAL A 99 19.02 21.61 -20.21
CA VAL A 99 19.73 20.36 -19.88
C VAL A 99 18.79 19.18 -20.07
N VAL A 100 19.25 18.21 -20.84
CA VAL A 100 18.51 17.00 -21.15
C VAL A 100 18.70 15.98 -20.02
N ALA A 101 17.61 15.43 -19.49
CA ALA A 101 17.65 14.41 -18.45
C ALA A 101 16.81 13.19 -18.84
N ALA A 102 17.37 11.99 -18.62
CA ALA A 102 16.67 10.74 -18.88
C ALA A 102 15.35 10.67 -18.09
N GLY A 103 14.28 10.28 -18.77
CA GLY A 103 12.93 10.23 -18.19
C GLY A 103 12.08 11.49 -18.45
N GLN A 104 12.64 12.54 -19.05
CA GLN A 104 11.85 13.62 -19.64
C GLN A 104 11.21 13.18 -20.97
N VAL A 105 10.13 13.86 -21.34
CA VAL A 105 9.49 13.73 -22.65
C VAL A 105 9.46 15.12 -23.28
N ALA A 106 9.96 15.21 -24.50
CA ALA A 106 9.86 16.39 -25.35
C ALA A 106 8.92 16.08 -26.51
N GLY A 107 8.23 17.09 -27.04
CA GLY A 107 7.32 16.85 -28.14
C GLY A 107 6.66 18.10 -28.65
N LEU A 108 6.06 17.97 -29.83
CA LEU A 108 5.35 19.04 -30.54
C LEU A 108 3.97 18.56 -30.94
N ALA A 109 2.99 19.44 -30.81
CA ALA A 109 1.68 19.25 -31.42
C ALA A 109 1.63 20.08 -32.70
N ILE A 110 1.54 19.42 -33.85
CA ILE A 110 1.48 20.05 -35.18
C ILE A 110 0.15 19.65 -35.80
N ASP A 111 -0.70 20.62 -36.15
CA ASP A 111 -2.02 20.41 -36.73
C ASP A 111 -2.91 19.39 -35.98
N GLY A 112 -2.83 19.41 -34.65
CA GLY A 112 -3.58 18.49 -33.79
C GLY A 112 -2.98 17.08 -33.67
N VAL A 113 -1.83 16.82 -34.28
CA VAL A 113 -1.07 15.57 -34.15
C VAL A 113 0.09 15.78 -33.18
N SER A 114 0.14 14.96 -32.13
CA SER A 114 1.20 15.00 -31.12
C SER A 114 2.36 14.07 -31.49
N TYR A 115 3.54 14.65 -31.63
CA TYR A 115 4.82 13.95 -31.78
C TYR A 115 5.54 13.99 -30.45
N ALA A 116 5.69 12.84 -29.81
CA ALA A 116 6.37 12.71 -28.53
C ALA A 116 7.68 11.93 -28.69
N TYR A 117 8.74 12.45 -28.10
CA TYR A 117 10.06 11.87 -28.05
C TYR A 117 10.47 11.64 -26.60
N ARG A 118 10.85 10.38 -26.29
CA ARG A 118 11.35 10.01 -24.96
C ARG A 118 12.86 10.22 -24.93
N VAL A 119 13.28 11.17 -24.10
CA VAL A 119 14.67 11.54 -23.90
C VAL A 119 15.48 10.38 -23.31
N GLN A 120 16.62 10.10 -23.93
CA GLN A 120 17.65 9.16 -23.49
C GLN A 120 18.80 9.89 -22.77
N GLY A 121 19.57 9.16 -21.95
CA GLY A 121 20.64 9.76 -21.13
C GLY A 121 21.83 10.35 -21.90
N HIS A 122 21.93 10.08 -23.20
CA HIS A 122 22.98 10.62 -24.08
C HIS A 122 22.47 11.70 -25.03
N ASP A 123 21.20 12.07 -24.92
CA ASP A 123 20.61 13.09 -25.77
C ASP A 123 21.10 14.49 -25.38
N ASN A 124 21.08 15.38 -26.36
CA ASN A 124 21.25 16.81 -26.19
C ASN A 124 20.12 17.53 -26.94
N PRO A 125 19.92 18.85 -26.76
CA PRO A 125 18.80 19.54 -27.39
C PRO A 125 18.77 19.42 -28.93
N ALA A 126 19.93 19.30 -29.59
CA ALA A 126 19.98 19.10 -31.04
C ALA A 126 19.54 17.68 -31.45
N LEU A 127 19.88 16.65 -30.67
CA LEU A 127 19.42 15.28 -30.89
C LEU A 127 17.92 15.11 -30.63
N VAL A 128 17.37 15.86 -29.67
CA VAL A 128 15.92 15.89 -29.40
C VAL A 128 15.15 16.60 -30.52
N ALA A 129 15.78 17.57 -31.18
CA ALA A 129 15.19 18.35 -32.27
C ALA A 129 15.27 17.66 -33.65
N ALA A 130 16.07 16.59 -33.77
CA ALA A 130 16.33 15.86 -35.01
C ALA A 130 15.26 14.77 -35.26
#